data_AF-A0A931VW22-F1
#
_entry.id   AF-A0A931VW22-F1
#
_cell.length_a   1.000
_cell.length_b   1.000
_cell.length_c   1.000
_cell.angle_alpha   90.00
_cell.angle_beta   90.00
_cell.angle_gamma   90.00
#
_symmetry.space_group_name_H-M   'P 1'
#
loop_
_entity.id
_entity.type
_entity.pdbx_description
1 polymer ?
#
loop_
_entity_poly.entity_id
_entity_poly.type
_entity_poly.pdbx_seq_one_letter_code
_entity_poly.pdbx_strand_id
1 'polypeptide(L)'
;MKTNELILSLGNQENNFDKLIKILNNKKNAIISNNTAQLDELLKDEERVLAVIQNEEKKRKTFISEIAAENSVSLKDSSLEEFINKMNNLPKDPMEKIKSVRKSIREKAARIVQLNSHLALLTEISRNLIKESLLIAFGQGKQLVNRKV
;
A
#
# COMPACT_ATOMS: atom_id res chain seq x y z
N MET A 1 -4.79 28.49 5.35
CA MET A 1 -6.11 27.90 5.05
C MET A 1 -6.01 26.39 5.14
N LYS A 2 -6.81 25.75 5.99
CA LYS A 2 -6.74 24.30 6.29
C LYS A 2 -6.98 23.41 5.07
N THR A 3 -7.68 23.90 4.06
CA THR A 3 -7.84 23.22 2.76
C THR A 3 -6.48 22.95 2.07
N ASN A 4 -5.51 23.86 2.18
CA ASN A 4 -4.18 23.63 1.63
C ASN A 4 -3.41 22.58 2.42
N GLU A 5 -3.59 22.52 3.74
CA GLU A 5 -2.99 21.50 4.61
C GLU A 5 -3.56 20.10 4.32
N LEU A 6 -4.87 20.02 4.04
CA LEU A 6 -5.50 18.79 3.56
C LEU A 6 -4.89 18.33 2.23
N ILE A 7 -4.71 19.23 1.26
CA ILE A 7 -4.08 18.90 -0.03
C ILE A 7 -2.65 18.42 0.17
N LEU A 8 -1.88 19.07 1.05
CA LEU A 8 -0.52 18.64 1.39
C LEU A 8 -0.50 17.25 2.04
N SER A 9 -1.41 16.99 2.99
CA SER A 9 -1.53 15.67 3.63
C SER A 9 -1.93 14.58 2.63
N LEU A 10 -2.82 14.89 1.69
CA LEU A 10 -3.18 13.98 0.58
C LEU A 10 -1.98 13.70 -0.33
N GLY A 11 -1.19 14.72 -0.68
CA GLY A 11 0.05 14.53 -1.46
C GLY A 11 1.10 13.71 -0.71
N ASN A 12 1.23 13.90 0.61
CA ASN A 12 2.09 13.07 1.44
C ASN A 12 1.62 11.61 1.49
N GLN A 13 0.31 11.39 1.65
CA GLN A 13 -0.28 10.06 1.61
C GLN A 13 -0.02 9.37 0.26
N GLU A 14 -0.21 10.10 -0.83
CA GLU A 14 0.10 9.63 -2.18
C GLU A 14 1.57 9.20 -2.33
N ASN A 15 2.52 10.03 -1.88
CA ASN A 15 3.94 9.71 -1.91
C ASN A 15 4.28 8.49 -1.06
N ASN A 16 3.62 8.31 0.09
CA ASN A 16 3.82 7.14 0.94
C ASN A 16 3.31 5.86 0.27
N PHE A 17 2.24 5.94 -0.51
CA PHE A 17 1.75 4.82 -1.32
C PHE A 17 2.75 4.43 -2.41
N ASP A 18 3.39 5.41 -3.07
CA ASP A 18 4.46 5.13 -4.04
C ASP A 18 5.67 4.45 -3.40
N LYS A 19 6.07 4.90 -2.20
CA LYS A 19 7.12 4.23 -1.42
C LYS A 19 6.74 2.79 -1.09
N LEU A 20 5.51 2.55 -0.64
CA LEU A 20 5.04 1.20 -0.34
C LEU A 20 5.04 0.31 -1.59
N ILE A 21 4.56 0.82 -2.73
CA ILE A 21 4.63 0.10 -4.02
C ILE A 21 6.07 -0.26 -4.38
N LYS A 22 7.02 0.67 -4.20
CA LYS A 22 8.44 0.39 -4.45
C LYS A 22 8.98 -0.70 -3.53
N ILE A 23 8.66 -0.65 -2.24
CA ILE A 23 9.05 -1.67 -1.26
C ILE A 23 8.50 -3.04 -1.66
N LEU A 24 7.21 -3.13 -2.01
CA LEU A 24 6.58 -4.39 -2.43
C LEU A 24 7.22 -4.98 -3.70
N ASN A 25 7.56 -4.13 -4.67
CA ASN A 25 8.28 -4.59 -5.87
C ASN A 25 9.70 -5.08 -5.54
N ASN A 26 10.40 -4.38 -4.64
CA ASN A 26 11.72 -4.80 -4.20
C ASN A 26 11.66 -6.13 -3.43
N LYS A 27 10.63 -6.34 -2.59
CA LYS A 27 10.40 -7.61 -1.90
C LYS A 27 10.21 -8.75 -2.87
N LYS A 28 9.43 -8.52 -3.94
CA LYS A 28 9.23 -9.51 -5.00
C LYS A 28 10.57 -9.95 -5.59
N ASN A 29 11.44 -8.99 -5.90
CA ASN A 29 12.76 -9.27 -6.45
C ASN A 29 13.66 -10.00 -5.45
N ALA A 30 13.64 -9.60 -4.17
CA ALA A 30 14.41 -10.25 -3.12
C ALA A 30 13.99 -11.70 -2.88
N ILE A 31 12.69 -12.01 -2.96
CA ILE A 31 12.19 -13.39 -2.86
C ILE A 31 12.65 -14.21 -4.08
N ILE A 32 12.56 -13.66 -5.30
CA ILE A 32 13.00 -14.35 -6.52
C ILE A 32 14.50 -14.66 -6.47
N SER A 33 15.33 -13.73 -5.97
CA SER A 33 16.77 -13.91 -5.84
C SER A 33 17.20 -14.65 -4.57
N ASN A 34 16.24 -15.08 -3.74
CA ASN A 34 16.48 -15.70 -2.43
C ASN A 34 17.41 -14.87 -1.53
N ASN A 35 17.33 -13.54 -1.62
CA ASN A 35 18.11 -12.60 -0.83
C ASN A 35 17.40 -12.27 0.49
N THR A 36 17.63 -13.11 1.50
CA THR A 36 16.98 -13.00 2.81
C THR A 36 17.39 -11.73 3.58
N ALA A 37 18.66 -11.33 3.51
CA ALA A 37 19.14 -10.11 4.15
C ALA A 37 18.43 -8.86 3.63
N GLN A 38 18.27 -8.75 2.29
CA GLN A 38 17.53 -7.66 1.68
C GLN A 38 16.03 -7.72 2.03
N LEU A 39 15.45 -8.92 2.13
CA LEU A 39 14.05 -9.08 2.51
C LEU A 39 13.78 -8.56 3.93
N ASP A 40 14.69 -8.82 4.87
CA ASP A 40 14.58 -8.35 6.26
C ASP A 40 14.64 -6.82 6.37
N GLU A 41 15.51 -6.18 5.58
CA GLU A 41 15.56 -4.70 5.50
C GLU A 41 14.26 -4.13 4.93
N LEU A 42 13.76 -4.72 3.84
CA LEU A 42 12.52 -4.29 3.20
C LEU A 42 11.27 -4.50 4.08
N LEU A 43 11.28 -5.50 4.97
CA LEU A 43 10.22 -5.69 5.97
C LEU A 43 10.19 -4.54 6.98
N LYS A 44 11.35 -4.14 7.50
CA LYS A 44 11.46 -2.99 8.43
C LYS A 44 11.01 -1.69 7.77
N ASP A 45 11.39 -1.47 6.51
CA ASP A 45 10.98 -0.28 5.76
C ASP A 45 9.48 -0.27 5.47
N GLU A 46 8.88 -1.43 5.19
CA GLU A 46 7.43 -1.56 5.05
C GLU A 46 6.71 -1.16 6.33
N GLU A 47 7.11 -1.70 7.49
CA GLU A 47 6.51 -1.38 8.79
C GLU A 47 6.57 0.14 9.07
N ARG A 48 7.71 0.76 8.80
CA ARG A 48 7.89 2.21 8.92
C ARG A 48 6.95 2.98 8.01
N VAL A 49 6.86 2.62 6.73
CA VAL A 49 5.97 3.30 5.77
C VAL A 49 4.50 3.11 6.15
N LEU A 50 4.10 1.92 6.59
CA LEU A 50 2.74 1.67 7.06
C LEU A 50 2.38 2.52 8.27
N ALA A 51 3.29 2.68 9.24
CA ALA A 51 3.09 3.57 10.39
C ALA A 51 2.91 5.03 9.95
N VAL A 52 3.70 5.50 8.96
CA VAL A 52 3.55 6.84 8.39
C VAL A 52 2.21 7.00 7.68
N ILE A 53 1.77 6.01 6.89
CA ILE A 53 0.46 6.03 6.22
C ILE A 53 -0.67 6.14 7.24
N GLN A 54 -0.62 5.36 8.34
CA GLN A 54 -1.61 5.42 9.40
C GLN A 54 -1.67 6.78 10.09
N ASN A 55 -0.50 7.42 10.29
CA ASN A 55 -0.44 8.75 10.88
C ASN A 55 -0.96 9.85 9.94
N GLU A 56 -0.62 9.79 8.66
CA GLU A 56 -1.18 10.72 7.66
C GLU A 56 -2.70 10.55 7.51
N GLU A 57 -3.21 9.33 7.59
CA GLU A 57 -4.65 9.07 7.58
C GLU A 57 -5.37 9.72 8.78
N LYS A 58 -4.77 9.69 9.98
CA LYS A 58 -5.30 10.40 11.15
C LYS A 58 -5.31 11.91 10.92
N LYS A 59 -4.20 12.49 10.45
CA LYS A 59 -4.11 13.93 10.13
C LYS A 59 -5.15 14.35 9.10
N ARG A 60 -5.30 13.58 8.03
CA ARG A 60 -6.30 13.82 6.98
C ARG A 60 -7.72 13.87 7.55
N LYS A 61 -8.07 12.94 8.44
CA LYS A 61 -9.38 12.94 9.12
C LYS A 61 -9.56 14.20 9.98
N THR A 62 -8.55 14.58 10.75
CA THR A 62 -8.56 15.81 11.55
C THR A 62 -8.80 17.05 10.67
N PHE A 63 -8.04 17.22 9.58
CA PHE A 63 -8.25 18.34 8.66
C PHE A 63 -9.65 18.35 8.05
N ILE A 64 -10.19 17.19 7.67
CA ILE A 64 -11.56 17.07 7.15
C ILE A 64 -12.58 17.54 8.19
N SER A 65 -12.47 17.07 9.44
CA SER A 65 -13.38 17.46 10.51
C SER A 65 -13.32 18.96 10.78
N GLU A 66 -12.11 19.53 10.81
CA GLU A 66 -11.90 20.95 11.06
C GLU A 66 -12.46 21.83 9.93
N ILE A 67 -12.21 21.48 8.67
CA ILE A 67 -12.75 22.21 7.52
C ILE A 67 -14.29 22.12 7.52
N ALA A 68 -14.85 20.96 7.83
CA ALA A 68 -16.30 20.79 7.91
C ALA A 68 -16.91 21.65 9.01
N ALA A 69 -16.28 21.71 10.19
CA ALA A 69 -16.71 22.57 11.29
C ALA A 69 -16.66 24.06 10.92
N GLU A 70 -15.58 24.52 10.27
CA GLU A 70 -15.44 25.90 9.78
C GLU A 70 -16.52 26.30 8.76
N ASN A 71 -17.01 25.33 7.99
CA ASN A 71 -18.04 25.53 6.98
C ASN A 71 -19.45 25.17 7.48
N SER A 72 -19.62 24.86 8.78
CA SER A 72 -20.88 24.43 9.38
C SER A 72 -21.53 23.23 8.66
N VAL A 73 -20.70 22.33 8.14
CA VAL A 73 -21.12 21.10 7.44
C VAL A 73 -21.03 19.92 8.39
N SER A 74 -22.14 19.20 8.55
CA SER A 74 -22.16 17.94 9.30
C SER A 74 -21.81 16.77 8.37
N LEU A 75 -20.77 16.01 8.75
CA LEU A 75 -20.34 14.80 8.04
C LEU A 75 -20.76 13.57 8.85
N LYS A 76 -21.22 12.52 8.15
CA LYS A 76 -21.49 11.22 8.80
C LYS A 76 -20.21 10.54 9.30
N ASP A 77 -19.13 10.69 8.54
CA ASP A 77 -17.79 10.23 8.89
C ASP A 77 -16.74 11.21 8.34
N SER A 78 -15.50 11.10 8.82
CA SER A 78 -14.39 11.92 8.31
C SER A 78 -13.72 11.27 7.07
N SER A 79 -14.49 10.54 6.27
CA SER A 79 -13.98 9.99 5.02
C SER A 79 -13.79 11.08 3.97
N LEU A 80 -12.85 10.87 3.05
CA LEU A 80 -12.63 11.80 1.93
C LEU A 80 -13.84 11.80 0.98
N GLU A 81 -14.60 10.71 0.95
CA GLU A 81 -15.80 10.57 0.13
C GLU A 81 -16.94 11.44 0.63
N GLU A 82 -17.27 11.31 1.91
CA GLU A 82 -18.30 12.14 2.55
C GLU A 82 -17.91 13.61 2.47
N PHE A 83 -16.63 13.94 2.70
CA PHE A 83 -16.12 15.30 2.55
C PHE A 83 -16.36 15.87 1.16
N ILE A 84 -15.98 15.16 0.08
CA ILE A 84 -16.18 15.63 -1.30
C ILE A 84 -17.67 15.79 -1.63
N ASN A 85 -18.52 14.90 -1.13
CA ASN A 85 -19.96 14.93 -1.41
C ASN A 85 -20.69 16.07 -0.70
N LYS A 86 -20.19 16.51 0.45
CA LYS A 86 -20.85 17.52 1.31
C LYS A 86 -20.28 18.91 1.15
N MET A 87 -19.00 19.05 0.80
CA MET A 87 -18.31 20.34 0.71
C MET A 87 -18.50 21.02 -0.64
N ASN A 88 -19.73 21.42 -0.95
CA ASN A 88 -20.06 22.13 -2.20
C ASN A 88 -19.58 23.60 -2.22
N ASN A 89 -19.19 24.11 -1.06
CA ASN A 89 -18.89 25.53 -0.84
C ASN A 89 -17.41 25.85 -1.07
N LEU A 90 -16.57 24.83 -1.28
CA LEU A 90 -15.15 25.02 -1.53
C LEU A 90 -14.88 25.54 -2.95
N PRO A 91 -13.82 26.35 -3.15
CA PRO A 91 -13.44 26.78 -4.48
C PRO A 91 -13.15 25.57 -5.39
N LYS A 92 -13.50 25.72 -6.68
CA LYS A 92 -13.41 24.64 -7.67
C LYS A 92 -12.01 24.04 -7.77
N ASP A 93 -10.97 24.88 -7.78
CA ASP A 93 -9.58 24.44 -8.00
C ASP A 93 -9.03 23.52 -6.87
N PRO A 94 -9.12 23.88 -5.58
CA PRO A 94 -8.85 22.97 -4.46
C PRO A 94 -9.66 21.67 -4.51
N MET A 95 -10.95 21.74 -4.86
CA MET A 95 -11.81 20.56 -4.92
C MET A 95 -11.37 19.59 -6.03
N GLU A 96 -11.02 20.09 -7.20
CA GLU A 96 -10.50 19.27 -8.30
C GLU A 96 -9.15 18.63 -7.95
N LYS A 97 -8.26 19.34 -7.24
CA LYS A 97 -7.01 18.77 -6.71
C LYS A 97 -7.28 17.62 -5.74
N ILE A 98 -8.21 17.79 -4.80
CA ILE A 98 -8.59 16.76 -3.84
C ILE A 98 -9.15 15.52 -4.55
N LYS A 99 -10.04 15.70 -5.53
CA LYS A 99 -10.59 14.60 -6.33
C LYS A 99 -9.51 13.88 -7.13
N SER A 100 -8.60 14.61 -7.75
CA SER A 100 -7.48 14.05 -8.53
C SER A 100 -6.58 13.17 -7.66
N VAL A 101 -6.13 13.70 -6.51
CA VAL A 101 -5.27 12.93 -5.59
C VAL A 101 -6.02 11.73 -5.00
N ARG A 102 -7.33 11.87 -4.68
CA ARG A 102 -8.16 10.73 -4.25
C ARG A 102 -8.17 9.61 -5.29
N LYS A 103 -8.34 9.95 -6.57
CA LYS A 103 -8.34 8.97 -7.66
C LYS A 103 -6.99 8.24 -7.72
N SER A 104 -5.89 8.99 -7.69
CA SER A 104 -4.53 8.41 -7.68
C SER A 104 -4.30 7.47 -6.48
N ILE A 105 -4.66 7.91 -5.26
CA ILE A 105 -4.54 7.08 -4.05
C ILE A 105 -5.35 5.78 -4.20
N ARG A 106 -6.56 5.84 -4.77
CA ARG A 106 -7.41 4.65 -4.98
C ARG A 106 -6.78 3.66 -5.96
N GLU A 107 -6.23 4.15 -7.07
CA GLU A 107 -5.51 3.34 -8.05
C GLU A 107 -4.27 2.69 -7.43
N LYS A 108 -3.50 3.44 -6.65
CA LYS A 108 -2.33 2.94 -5.91
C LYS A 108 -2.72 1.90 -4.86
N ALA A 109 -3.82 2.10 -4.13
CA ALA A 109 -4.36 1.14 -3.16
C ALA A 109 -4.66 -0.21 -3.84
N ALA A 110 -5.36 -0.19 -4.97
CA ALA A 110 -5.67 -1.38 -5.75
C ALA A 110 -4.38 -2.10 -6.20
N ARG A 111 -3.37 -1.34 -6.65
CA ARG A 111 -2.07 -1.89 -7.03
C ARG A 111 -1.31 -2.51 -5.86
N ILE A 112 -1.37 -1.90 -4.67
CA ILE A 112 -0.78 -2.46 -3.45
C ILE A 112 -1.42 -3.80 -3.11
N VAL A 113 -2.75 -3.89 -3.15
CA VAL A 113 -3.48 -5.15 -2.91
C VAL A 113 -3.04 -6.22 -3.91
N GLN A 114 -2.97 -5.89 -5.21
CA GLN A 114 -2.51 -6.82 -6.24
C GLN A 114 -1.07 -7.31 -6.00
N LEU A 115 -0.15 -6.39 -5.71
CA LEU A 115 1.25 -6.72 -5.43
C LEU A 115 1.39 -7.62 -4.20
N ASN A 116 0.61 -7.35 -3.16
CA ASN A 116 0.62 -8.16 -1.94
C ASN A 116 0.10 -9.58 -2.19
N SER A 117 -0.97 -9.74 -2.99
CA SER A 117 -1.45 -11.05 -3.42
C SER A 117 -0.40 -11.83 -4.21
N HIS A 118 0.36 -11.16 -5.09
CA HIS A 118 1.46 -11.80 -5.82
C HIS A 118 2.59 -12.25 -4.89
N LEU A 119 2.94 -11.44 -3.87
CA LEU A 119 3.97 -11.80 -2.88
C LEU A 119 3.56 -13.00 -2.04
N ALA A 120 2.28 -13.09 -1.65
CA ALA A 120 1.75 -14.23 -0.92
C ALA A 120 1.92 -15.53 -1.73
N LEU A 121 1.52 -15.51 -3.00
CA LEU A 121 1.69 -16.64 -3.92
C LEU A 121 3.16 -17.01 -4.10
N LEU A 122 4.04 -16.02 -4.32
CA LEU A 122 5.46 -16.26 -4.52
C LEU A 122 6.10 -16.90 -3.28
N THR A 123 5.72 -16.44 -2.08
CA THR A 123 6.19 -17.01 -0.81
C THR A 123 5.70 -18.44 -0.61
N GLU A 124 4.50 -18.77 -1.06
CA GLU A 124 3.99 -20.15 -1.06
C GLU A 124 4.79 -21.04 -2.02
N ILE A 125 5.05 -20.58 -3.24
CA ILE A 125 5.89 -21.30 -4.22
C ILE A 125 7.29 -21.55 -3.65
N SER A 126 7.94 -20.53 -3.07
CA SER A 126 9.27 -20.67 -2.45
C SER A 126 9.27 -21.71 -1.33
N ARG A 127 8.22 -21.74 -0.48
CA ARG A 127 8.08 -22.75 0.59
C ARG A 127 7.93 -24.16 0.03
N ASN A 128 7.14 -24.33 -1.03
CA ASN A 128 6.95 -25.64 -1.67
C ASN A 128 8.26 -26.15 -2.28
N LEU A 129 9.02 -25.29 -2.98
CA LEU A 129 10.33 -25.65 -3.54
C LEU A 129 11.34 -26.06 -2.46
N ILE A 130 11.38 -25.35 -1.33
CA ILE A 130 12.22 -25.72 -0.18
C ILE A 130 11.80 -27.09 0.36
N LYS A 131 10.50 -27.31 0.57
CA LYS A 131 9.96 -28.59 1.05
C LYS A 131 10.34 -29.75 0.12
N GLU A 132 10.17 -29.59 -1.18
CA GLU A 132 10.54 -30.60 -2.17
C GLU A 132 12.04 -30.87 -2.18
N SER A 133 12.86 -29.82 -2.12
CA SER A 133 14.33 -29.93 -2.06
C SER A 133 14.78 -30.71 -0.81
N LEU A 134 14.15 -30.47 0.34
CA LEU A 134 14.41 -31.22 1.57
C LEU A 134 13.99 -32.69 1.44
N LEU A 135 12.80 -32.97 0.90
CA LEU A 135 12.34 -34.35 0.68
C LEU A 135 13.28 -35.13 -0.22
N ILE A 136 13.80 -34.50 -1.28
CA ILE A 136 14.82 -35.09 -2.16
C ILE A 136 16.11 -35.34 -1.38
N ALA A 137 16.60 -34.36 -0.61
CA ALA A 137 17.83 -34.48 0.18
C ALA A 137 17.75 -35.60 1.24
N PHE A 138 16.57 -35.82 1.82
CA PHE A 138 16.33 -36.89 2.80
C PHE A 138 15.97 -38.25 2.16
N GLY A 139 16.04 -38.37 0.83
CA GLY A 139 15.79 -39.64 0.12
C GLY A 139 14.32 -40.09 0.12
N GLN A 140 13.40 -39.22 0.54
CA GLN A 140 11.95 -39.49 0.57
C GLN A 140 11.22 -38.92 -0.66
N GLY A 141 11.92 -38.17 -1.52
CA GLY A 141 11.40 -37.62 -2.76
C GLY A 141 11.61 -38.55 -3.96
N LYS A 142 10.59 -38.72 -4.81
CA LYS A 142 10.78 -39.34 -6.13
C LYS A 142 11.69 -38.42 -6.96
N GLN A 143 12.87 -38.91 -7.36
CA GLN A 143 13.72 -38.23 -8.34
C GLN A 143 12.93 -37.98 -9.63
N LEU A 144 12.80 -36.71 -10.05
CA LEU A 144 12.33 -36.34 -11.38
C LEU A 144 13.40 -36.57 -12.48
N VAL A 145 14.45 -37.34 -12.19
CA VAL A 145 15.50 -37.67 -13.17
C VAL A 145 15.34 -39.13 -13.57
N ASN A 146 14.41 -39.39 -14.49
CA ASN A 146 14.63 -40.31 -15.60
C ASN A 146 13.45 -40.26 -16.58
N ARG A 147 13.59 -39.40 -17.59
CA ARG A 147 13.17 -39.75 -18.96
C ARG A 147 14.32 -39.43 -19.90
N LYS A 148 15.33 -40.29 -19.87
CA LYS A 148 16.06 -40.65 -21.09
C LYS A 148 15.46 -41.97 -21.57
N VAL A 149 14.91 -41.89 -22.78
CA VAL A 149 14.83 -42.86 -23.90
C VAL A 149 13.53 -42.55 -24.63
#